data_AF-A0A831PMW2-F1
#
_entry.id   AF-A0A831PMW2-F1
#
_cell.length_a   1.000
_cell.length_b   1.000
_cell.length_c   1.000
_cell.angle_alpha   90.00
_cell.angle_beta   90.00
_cell.angle_gamma   90.00
#
_symmetry.space_group_name_H-M   'P 1'
#
loop_
_entity.id
_entity.type
_entity.pdbx_description
1 polymer ?
#
loop_
_entity_poly.entity_id
_entity_poly.type
_entity_poly.pdbx_seq_one_letter_code
_entity_poly.pdbx_strand_id
1 'polypeptide(L)' 'LYFGPQYRFLMGLGFVEELMKLQADLKDPKEERALRMTLKNLIMPDQGMGETFKVLVQGKQVGTPKLLCQRAIGDIPVPL' A
#
# COMPACT_ATOMS: atom_id res chain seq x y z
N LEU A 1 -12.92 -3.58 10.95
CA LEU A 1 -13.63 -2.76 9.92
C LEU A 1 -12.91 -1.41 9.83
N TYR A 2 -12.72 -0.85 8.64
CA TYR A 2 -11.76 0.24 8.35
C TYR A 2 -12.37 1.26 7.38
N PHE A 3 -12.10 2.55 7.57
CA PHE A 3 -12.33 3.59 6.56
C PHE A 3 -11.16 4.57 6.57
N GLY A 4 -10.53 4.79 5.42
CA GLY A 4 -9.36 5.65 5.36
C GLY A 4 -8.81 5.82 3.94
N PRO A 5 -7.78 6.66 3.78
CA PRO A 5 -7.15 6.88 2.48
C PRO A 5 -6.44 5.62 1.96
N GLN A 6 -6.36 5.52 0.63
CA GLN A 6 -5.75 4.39 -0.07
C GLN A 6 -4.27 4.21 0.31
N TYR A 7 -3.50 5.29 0.44
CA TYR A 7 -2.07 5.16 0.76
C TYR A 7 -1.85 4.42 2.08
N ARG A 8 -2.62 4.76 3.13
CA ARG A 8 -2.55 4.06 4.44
C ARG A 8 -2.99 2.61 4.32
N PHE A 9 -4.03 2.35 3.53
CA PHE A 9 -4.52 1.01 3.32
C PHE A 9 -3.45 0.13 2.65
N LEU A 10 -2.84 0.60 1.56
CA LEU A 10 -1.82 -0.13 0.81
C LEU A 10 -0.53 -0.31 1.62
N MET A 11 -0.04 0.74 2.27
CA MET A 11 1.14 0.64 3.16
C MET A 11 0.88 -0.36 4.29
N GLY A 12 -0.29 -0.26 4.94
CA GLY A 12 -0.67 -1.19 5.99
C GLY A 12 -0.92 -2.63 5.51
N LEU A 13 -1.00 -2.90 4.21
CA LEU A 13 -1.05 -4.29 3.73
C LEU A 13 0.34 -4.91 3.53
N GLY A 14 1.39 -4.10 3.42
CA GLY A 14 2.70 -4.55 2.98
C GLY A 14 2.86 -4.52 1.44
N PHE A 15 2.01 -3.74 0.76
CA PHE A 15 2.01 -3.64 -0.71
C PHE A 15 3.29 -3.00 -1.26
N VAL A 16 3.88 -2.07 -0.49
CA VAL A 16 5.10 -1.35 -0.91
C VAL A 16 6.27 -2.31 -0.99
N GLU A 17 6.40 -3.16 0.02
CA GLU A 17 7.46 -4.15 0.16
C GLU A 17 7.39 -5.18 -0.97
N GLU A 18 6.18 -5.63 -1.31
CA GLU A 18 6.00 -6.57 -2.41
C GLU A 18 6.33 -5.93 -3.77
N LEU A 19 5.97 -4.66 -3.97
CA LEU A 19 6.38 -3.92 -5.16
C LEU A 19 7.90 -3.69 -5.22
N MET A 20 8.56 -3.45 -4.09
CA MET A 20 10.02 -3.30 -4.04
C MET A 20 10.74 -4.60 -4.38
N LYS A 21 10.24 -5.75 -3.92
CA LYS A 21 10.78 -7.07 -4.31
C LYS A 21 10.61 -7.32 -5.81
N LEU A 22 9.41 -7.08 -6.33
CA LEU A 22 9.14 -7.19 -7.77
C LEU A 22 10.09 -6.28 -8.56
N GLN A 23 10.33 -5.06 -8.09
CA GLN A 23 11.27 -4.14 -8.72
C GLN A 23 12.70 -4.69 -8.75
N ALA A 24 13.16 -5.29 -7.64
CA ALA A 24 14.51 -5.86 -7.53
C ALA A 24 14.74 -7.04 -8.48
N ASP A 25 13.69 -7.78 -8.81
CA ASP A 25 13.74 -8.93 -9.73
C ASP A 25 13.65 -8.52 -11.22
N LEU A 26 13.27 -7.27 -11.52
CA LEU A 26 13.16 -6.79 -12.90
C LEU A 26 14.54 -6.56 -13.53
N LYS A 27 14.71 -7.13 -14.72
CA LYS A 27 15.95 -6.99 -15.52
C LYS A 27 15.87 -5.88 -16.57
N ASP A 28 14.67 -5.47 -16.97
CA ASP A 28 14.45 -4.38 -17.91
C ASP A 28 14.31 -3.03 -17.19
N PRO A 29 15.21 -2.07 -17.43
CA PRO A 29 15.12 -0.71 -16.88
C PRO A 29 13.80 0.02 -17.18
N LYS A 30 13.14 -0.29 -18.30
CA LYS A 30 11.85 0.31 -18.68
C LYS A 30 10.73 -0.18 -17.78
N GLU A 31 10.67 -1.49 -17.54
CA GLU A 31 9.70 -2.11 -16.63
C GLU A 31 9.92 -1.61 -15.19
N GLU A 32 11.17 -1.53 -14.77
CA GLU A 32 11.55 -1.01 -13.46
C GLU A 32 11.08 0.45 -13.26
N ARG A 33 11.26 1.30 -14.27
CA ARG A 33 10.79 2.69 -14.24
C ARG A 33 9.25 2.78 -14.22
N ALA A 34 8.56 1.94 -14.99
CA ALA A 34 7.10 1.90 -14.99
C ALA A 34 6.54 1.49 -13.62
N LEU A 35 7.19 0.53 -12.95
CA LEU A 35 6.82 0.07 -11.62
C LEU A 35 7.00 1.18 -10.56
N ARG A 36 8.12 1.91 -10.59
CA ARG A 36 8.35 3.08 -9.70
C ARG A 36 7.29 4.17 -9.87
N MET A 37 6.88 4.46 -11.11
CA MET A 37 5.85 5.47 -11.37
C MET A 37 4.48 5.01 -10.88
N THR A 38 4.16 3.72 -11.04
CA THR A 38 2.95 3.12 -10.47
C THR A 38 2.91 3.25 -8.95
N LEU A 39 4.01 2.92 -8.27
CA LEU A 39 4.14 3.07 -6.82
C LEU A 39 3.90 4.53 -6.38
N LYS A 40 4.56 5.47 -7.05
CA LYS A 40 4.41 6.91 -6.77
C LYS A 40 2.95 7.36 -6.92
N ASN A 41 2.26 6.93 -7.97
CA ASN A 41 0.87 7.30 -8.23
C ASN A 41 -0.11 6.73 -7.19
N LEU A 42 0.17 5.54 -6.65
CA LEU A 42 -0.74 4.85 -5.72
C LEU A 42 -0.64 5.35 -4.28
N ILE A 43 0.51 5.94 -3.88
CA ILE A 43 0.85 6.19 -2.47
C ILE A 43 1.07 7.67 -2.17
N MET A 44 1.53 8.50 -3.13
CA MET A 44 1.83 9.90 -2.84
C MET A 44 0.56 10.68 -2.42
N PRO A 45 0.59 11.36 -1.27
CA PRO A 45 -0.60 12.04 -0.73
C PRO A 45 -0.99 13.30 -1.51
N ASP A 46 -0.04 14.04 -2.07
CA ASP A 46 -0.32 15.41 -2.56
C ASP A 46 -0.62 15.50 -4.07
N GLN A 47 -0.33 14.46 -4.86
CA GLN A 47 -0.53 14.46 -6.33
C GLN A 47 -0.97 13.10 -6.91
N GLY A 48 -1.37 12.14 -6.07
CA GLY A 48 -1.69 10.77 -6.48
C GLY A 48 -3.04 10.25 -5.99
N MET A 49 -3.34 8.99 -6.32
CA MET A 49 -4.54 8.27 -5.87
C MET A 49 -4.56 8.04 -4.34
N GLY A 50 -3.41 8.18 -3.68
CA GLY A 50 -3.21 7.84 -2.28
C GLY A 50 -4.19 8.54 -1.33
N GLU A 51 -4.35 9.86 -1.45
CA GLU A 51 -5.26 10.65 -0.61
C GLU A 51 -6.67 10.74 -1.21
N THR A 52 -6.79 10.82 -2.54
CA THR A 52 -8.07 10.97 -3.24
C THR A 52 -8.97 9.76 -3.07
N PHE A 53 -8.42 8.55 -3.20
CA PHE A 53 -9.19 7.31 -3.08
C PHE A 53 -9.29 6.89 -1.61
N LYS A 54 -10.50 6.47 -1.21
CA LYS A 54 -10.79 5.96 0.12
C LYS A 54 -11.17 4.49 0.04
N VAL A 55 -10.83 3.73 1.07
CA VAL A 55 -11.15 2.30 1.18
C VAL A 55 -12.06 2.09 2.38
N LEU A 56 -13.17 1.37 2.16
CA LEU A 56 -14.12 0.98 3.18
C LEU A 56 -14.11 -0.55 3.34
N VAL A 57 -13.86 -1.04 4.55
CA VAL A 57 -13.94 -2.45 4.93
C VAL A 57 -15.08 -2.64 5.92
N GLN A 58 -16.14 -3.30 5.48
CA GLN A 58 -17.30 -3.67 6.28
C GLN A 58 -17.42 -5.19 6.40
N GLY A 59 -18.06 -5.65 7.47
CA GLY A 59 -18.23 -7.07 7.77
C GLY A 59 -19.30 -7.26 8.82
N LYS A 60 -20.10 -8.32 8.66
CA LYS A 60 -21.21 -8.67 9.55
C LYS A 60 -20.81 -9.92 10.33
N GLN A 61 -20.97 -9.89 11.65
CA GLN A 61 -20.69 -11.04 12.54
C GLN A 61 -19.23 -11.55 12.50
N VAL A 62 -18.26 -10.68 12.20
CA VAL A 62 -16.83 -11.04 12.10
C VAL A 62 -16.03 -10.82 13.40
N GLY A 63 -16.68 -10.46 14.51
CA GLY A 63 -16.00 -10.10 15.76
C GLY A 63 -15.14 -8.84 15.61
N THR A 64 -13.98 -8.82 16.26
CA THR A 64 -13.02 -7.69 16.25
C THR A 64 -11.69 -8.11 15.62
N PRO A 65 -11.64 -8.36 14.29
CA PRO A 65 -10.42 -8.78 13.65
C PRO A 65 -9.40 -7.64 13.65
N LYS A 66 -8.13 -7.98 13.93
CA LYS A 66 -7.02 -7.06 13.71
C LYS A 66 -6.76 -6.97 12.20
N LEU A 67 -7.16 -5.87 11.58
CA LEU A 67 -6.94 -5.68 10.16
C LEU A 67 -5.49 -5.28 9.90
N LEU A 68 -4.84 -5.92 8.93
CA LEU A 68 -3.47 -5.58 8.54
C LEU A 68 -3.35 -4.10 8.17
N CYS A 69 -4.32 -3.56 7.43
CA CYS A 69 -4.37 -2.15 7.02
C CYS A 69 -4.48 -1.14 8.18
N GLN A 70 -4.67 -1.60 9.42
CA GLN A 70 -4.70 -0.77 10.63
C GLN A 70 -3.37 -0.78 11.40
N ARG A 71 -2.34 -1.51 10.94
CA ARG A 71 -1.01 -1.49 11.57
C ARG A 71 -0.42 -0.08 11.59
N ALA A 72 0.34 0.27 12.63
CA ALA A 72 1.02 1.55 12.64
C ALA A 72 2.09 1.58 11.54
N ILE A 73 2.35 2.76 10.98
CA ILE A 73 3.38 2.90 9.93
C ILE A 73 4.76 2.45 10.45
N GLY A 74 5.06 2.69 11.73
CA GLY A 74 6.30 2.24 12.35
C GLY A 74 6.42 0.71 12.51
N ASP A 75 5.32 -0.03 12.36
CA ASP A 75 5.30 -1.49 12.43
C ASP A 75 5.46 -2.15 11.04
N ILE A 76 5.56 -1.34 9.97
CA ILE A 76 5.74 -1.82 8.60
C ILE A 76 7.22 -2.19 8.41
N PRO A 77 7.56 -3.45 8.05
CA PRO A 77 8.93 -3.84 7.78
C PRO A 77 9.48 -3.03 6.61
N VAL A 78 10.55 -2.27 6.83
CA VAL A 78 11.27 -1.62 5.73
C VAL A 78 12.23 -2.65 5.14
N PRO A 79 12.17 -2.96 3.84
CA PRO A 79 13.21 -3.76 3.20
C PRO A 79 14.55 -3.05 3.38
N LEU A 80 15.50 -3.70 4.06
CA LEU A 80 16.90 -3.28 4.16
C LEU A 80 17.62 -3.49 2.82
#